data_AF-A0AAU6Q7W3-F1
#
_entry.id   AF-A0AAU6Q7W3-F1
#
_cell.length_a   1.000
_cell.length_b   1.000
_cell.length_c   1.000
_cell.angle_alpha   90.00
_cell.angle_beta   90.00
_cell.angle_gamma   90.00
#
_symmetry.space_group_name_H-M   'P 1'
#
loop_
_entity.id
_entity.type
_entity.pdbx_description
1 polymer ?
#
loop_
_entity_poly.entity_id
_entity_poly.type
_entity_poly.pdbx_seq_one_letter_code
_entity_poly.pdbx_strand_id
1 'polypeptide(L)'
;MSTQTLTGPVGTATRVSAEALTFAPTCIAAWFLDLPPAHPHWPRYLLSVVDLAPHPGLADAVLHYPEAQYELLIIALNPERDPQPNDPDTWQHLMPLNVVVQFHGVTRAQAEALVDEAAQWCVDGRRWVETQDVMGERDRWKAEVQAEAARLGQAAAP
;
A
#
# COMPACT_ATOMS: atom_id res chain seq x y z
N MET A 1 -14.65 11.57 12.20
CA MET A 1 -14.96 10.24 11.62
C MET A 1 -14.08 9.24 12.35
N SER A 2 -14.61 8.09 12.79
CA SER A 2 -13.80 7.10 13.50
C SER A 2 -12.77 6.49 12.56
N THR A 3 -11.50 6.46 12.98
CA THR A 3 -10.42 5.84 12.23
C THR A 3 -10.60 4.32 12.21
N GLN A 4 -10.69 3.72 11.02
CA GLN A 4 -10.77 2.27 10.89
C GLN A 4 -9.42 1.64 11.26
N THR A 5 -9.44 0.59 12.07
CA THR A 5 -8.25 -0.15 12.50
C THR A 5 -8.46 -1.65 12.27
N LEU A 6 -7.47 -2.32 11.69
CA LEU A 6 -7.38 -3.77 11.60
C LEU A 6 -6.34 -4.26 12.60
N THR A 7 -6.59 -5.42 13.20
CA THR A 7 -5.66 -6.06 14.13
C THR A 7 -5.54 -7.52 13.76
N GLY A 8 -4.31 -8.01 13.71
CA GLY A 8 -4.00 -9.42 13.44
C GLY A 8 -2.78 -9.88 14.23
N PRO A 9 -2.34 -11.14 14.05
CA PRO A 9 -1.21 -11.73 14.76
C PRO A 9 0.13 -11.00 14.56
N VAL A 10 0.31 -10.26 13.45
CA VAL A 10 1.56 -9.56 13.14
C VAL A 10 1.54 -8.10 13.62
N GLY A 11 0.38 -7.54 13.92
CA GLY A 11 0.28 -6.16 14.41
C GLY A 11 -1.03 -5.50 14.04
N THR A 12 -0.97 -4.21 13.74
CA THR A 12 -2.16 -3.40 13.43
C THR A 12 -1.98 -2.64 12.12
N ALA A 13 -3.10 -2.32 11.49
CA ALA A 13 -3.16 -1.37 10.40
C ALA A 13 -4.19 -0.30 10.74
N THR A 14 -3.85 0.97 10.56
CA THR A 14 -4.74 2.10 10.76
C THR A 14 -5.01 2.77 9.41
N ARG A 15 -6.28 2.91 9.02
CA ARG A 15 -6.64 3.55 7.75
C ARG A 15 -6.25 5.02 7.83
N VAL A 16 -5.48 5.48 6.85
CA VAL A 16 -5.09 6.88 6.76
C VAL A 16 -6.31 7.72 6.36
N SER A 17 -6.53 8.81 7.07
CA SER A 17 -7.60 9.76 6.78
C SER A 17 -7.40 10.50 5.46
N ALA A 18 -8.49 10.89 4.82
CA ALA A 18 -8.42 11.68 3.58
C ALA A 18 -7.68 13.01 3.77
N GLU A 19 -7.80 13.64 4.95
CA GLU A 19 -7.06 14.86 5.31
C GLU A 19 -5.55 14.63 5.29
N ALA A 20 -5.10 13.55 5.92
CA ALA A 20 -3.70 13.15 5.92
C ALA A 20 -3.18 12.74 4.53
N LEU A 21 -4.03 12.43 3.54
CA LEU A 21 -3.58 12.11 2.18
C LEU A 21 -3.44 13.32 1.26
N THR A 22 -3.85 14.51 1.70
CA THR A 22 -3.85 15.72 0.86
C THR A 22 -2.47 16.12 0.33
N PHE A 23 -1.38 15.72 0.99
CA PHE A 23 -0.01 15.95 0.51
C PHE A 23 0.36 15.11 -0.72
N ALA A 24 -0.37 14.02 -0.98
CA ALA A 24 -0.15 13.08 -2.07
C ALA A 24 -1.41 12.95 -2.94
N PRO A 25 -1.67 13.88 -3.87
CA PRO A 25 -2.96 14.00 -4.55
C PRO A 25 -3.32 12.81 -5.46
N THR A 26 -2.34 11.99 -5.84
CA THR A 26 -2.56 10.75 -6.60
C THR A 26 -2.83 9.55 -5.70
N CYS A 27 -2.57 9.63 -4.39
CA CYS A 27 -2.86 8.56 -3.44
C CYS A 27 -4.36 8.47 -3.19
N ILE A 28 -4.94 7.34 -3.59
CA ILE A 28 -6.39 7.14 -3.51
C ILE A 28 -6.79 6.51 -2.17
N ALA A 29 -5.89 5.73 -1.58
CA ALA A 29 -6.06 5.12 -0.27
C ALA A 29 -4.71 4.69 0.32
N ALA A 30 -4.61 4.71 1.65
CA ALA A 30 -3.45 4.18 2.36
C ALA A 30 -3.81 3.63 3.74
N TRP A 31 -2.95 2.74 4.22
CA TRP A 31 -2.92 2.17 5.55
C TRP A 31 -1.55 2.40 6.17
N PHE A 32 -1.56 2.90 7.39
CA PHE A 32 -0.38 2.93 8.25
C PHE A 32 -0.28 1.58 8.96
N LEU A 33 0.81 0.86 8.76
CA LEU A 33 1.03 -0.45 9.37
C LEU A 33 1.99 -0.31 10.54
N ASP A 34 1.64 -0.89 11.69
CA ASP A 34 2.54 -1.10 12.81
C ASP A 34 2.68 -2.61 13.04
N LEU A 35 3.81 -3.15 12.58
CA LEU A 35 4.10 -4.58 12.47
C LEU A 35 5.42 -4.90 13.21
N PRO A 36 5.43 -4.93 14.56
CA PRO A 36 6.66 -5.19 15.33
C PRO A 36 7.47 -6.43 14.93
N PRO A 37 6.85 -7.56 14.51
CA PRO A 37 7.60 -8.73 14.04
C PRO A 37 8.22 -8.57 12.64
N ALA A 38 7.80 -7.58 11.85
CA ALA A 38 8.21 -7.43 10.45
C ALA A 38 9.71 -7.18 10.30
N HIS A 39 10.25 -6.28 11.14
CA HIS A 39 11.66 -5.95 11.16
C HIS A 39 12.07 -5.42 12.54
N PRO A 40 13.24 -5.79 13.09
CA PRO A 40 13.68 -5.37 14.42
C PRO A 40 13.94 -3.86 14.56
N HIS A 41 14.20 -3.16 13.45
CA HIS A 41 14.60 -1.75 13.48
C HIS A 41 13.56 -0.78 12.90
N TRP A 42 12.69 -1.21 11.99
CA TRP A 42 11.69 -0.34 11.36
C TRP A 42 10.35 -1.08 11.27
N PRO A 43 9.56 -1.09 12.36
CA PRO A 43 8.33 -1.88 12.42
C PRO A 43 7.15 -1.21 11.73
N ARG A 44 7.29 0.05 11.28
CA ARG A 44 6.19 0.86 10.75
C ARG A 44 6.35 1.10 9.25
N TYR A 45 5.24 0.96 8.53
CA TYR A 45 5.20 1.03 7.08
C TYR A 45 4.00 1.85 6.62
N LEU A 46 4.10 2.40 5.42
CA LEU A 46 2.98 2.92 4.68
C LEU A 46 2.64 1.95 3.54
N LEU A 47 1.44 1.38 3.57
CA LEU A 47 0.84 0.66 2.44
C LEU A 47 -0.09 1.64 1.73
N SER A 48 0.10 1.85 0.43
CA SER A 48 -0.72 2.81 -0.32
C SER A 48 -1.03 2.30 -1.72
N VAL A 49 -2.09 2.84 -2.29
CA VAL A 49 -2.39 2.73 -3.71
C VAL A 49 -2.50 4.13 -4.32
N VAL A 50 -1.87 4.31 -5.47
CA VAL A 50 -1.88 5.57 -6.23
C VAL A 50 -2.51 5.37 -7.60
N ASP A 51 -3.17 6.42 -8.10
CA ASP A 51 -3.65 6.54 -9.48
C ASP A 51 -2.47 6.97 -10.38
N LEU A 52 -2.28 6.26 -11.49
CA LEU A 52 -1.20 6.52 -12.45
C LEU A 52 -1.64 7.43 -13.61
N ALA A 53 -2.90 7.89 -13.61
CA ALA A 53 -3.36 8.87 -14.58
C ALA A 53 -2.57 10.20 -14.45
N PRO A 54 -2.36 10.93 -15.55
CA PRO A 54 -1.71 12.23 -15.51
C PRO A 54 -2.39 13.19 -14.52
N HIS A 55 -1.60 13.77 -13.63
CA HIS A 55 -2.08 14.73 -12.64
C HIS A 55 -1.44 16.11 -12.88
N PRO A 56 -2.21 17.20 -12.97
CA PRO A 56 -1.67 18.55 -13.15
C PRO A 56 -0.61 18.89 -12.10
N GLY A 57 0.55 19.38 -12.54
CA GLY A 57 1.64 19.79 -11.66
C GLY A 57 2.56 18.67 -11.18
N LEU A 58 2.29 17.42 -11.54
CA LEU A 58 3.19 16.29 -11.28
C LEU A 58 3.82 15.79 -12.59
N ALA A 59 4.97 15.11 -12.47
CA ALA A 59 5.54 14.38 -13.59
C ALA A 59 4.68 13.15 -13.92
N ASP A 60 4.71 12.73 -15.18
CA ASP A 60 4.02 11.51 -15.60
C ASP A 60 4.57 10.29 -14.86
N ALA A 61 3.68 9.36 -14.52
CA ALA A 61 4.05 8.11 -13.88
C ALA A 61 4.93 7.24 -14.80
N VAL A 62 5.91 6.55 -14.22
CA VAL A 62 6.73 5.57 -14.94
C VAL A 62 5.94 4.27 -15.05
N LEU A 63 5.35 4.00 -16.21
CA LEU A 63 4.59 2.78 -16.44
C LEU A 63 5.53 1.61 -16.80
N HIS A 64 5.40 0.50 -16.07
CA HIS A 64 6.07 -0.76 -16.39
C HIS A 64 5.43 -1.48 -17.58
N TYR A 65 4.19 -1.13 -17.90
CA TYR A 65 3.46 -1.57 -19.09
C TYR A 65 2.34 -0.57 -19.42
N PRO A 66 1.94 -0.42 -20.70
CA PRO A 66 1.06 0.67 -21.14
C PRO A 66 -0.32 0.73 -20.48
N GLU A 67 -0.87 -0.42 -20.09
CA GLU A 67 -2.21 -0.53 -19.54
C GLU A 67 -2.29 -0.22 -18.03
N ALA A 68 -1.16 -0.01 -17.35
CA ALA A 68 -1.13 0.20 -15.90
C ALA A 68 -1.97 1.43 -15.49
N GLN A 69 -2.88 1.24 -14.52
CA GLN A 69 -3.79 2.28 -14.04
C GLN A 69 -3.52 2.68 -12.59
N TYR A 70 -3.09 1.74 -11.77
CA TYR A 70 -2.83 1.95 -10.36
C TYR A 70 -1.51 1.28 -9.96
N GLU A 71 -0.91 1.77 -8.88
CA GLU A 71 0.27 1.17 -8.28
C GLU A 71 0.08 1.00 -6.78
N LEU A 72 0.32 -0.23 -6.30
CA LEU A 72 0.38 -0.54 -4.88
C LEU A 72 1.83 -0.45 -4.40
N LEU A 73 2.03 0.26 -3.30
CA LEU A 73 3.32 0.56 -2.71
C LEU A 73 3.34 0.12 -1.25
N ILE A 74 4.42 -0.51 -0.81
CA ILE A 74 4.74 -0.67 0.62
C ILE A 74 6.11 -0.08 0.87
N ILE A 75 6.17 0.79 1.89
CA ILE A 75 7.34 1.61 2.17
C ILE A 75 7.62 1.61 3.68
N ALA A 76 8.81 1.18 4.08
CA ALA A 76 9.27 1.32 5.45
C ALA A 76 9.43 2.80 5.84
N LEU A 77 9.04 3.14 7.07
CA LEU A 77 9.14 4.49 7.62
C LEU A 77 10.30 4.58 8.61
N ASN A 78 10.99 5.73 8.61
CA ASN A 78 12.12 5.98 9.50
C ASN A 78 11.65 6.01 10.97
N PRO A 79 12.09 5.07 11.83
CA PRO A 79 11.71 5.05 13.24
C PRO A 79 12.19 6.27 14.03
N GLU A 80 13.27 6.93 13.60
CA GLU A 80 13.81 8.14 14.28
C GLU A 80 12.88 9.35 14.18
N ARG A 81 11.90 9.31 13.28
CA ARG A 81 10.87 10.34 13.10
C ARG A 81 9.60 10.08 13.90
N ASP A 82 9.55 8.95 14.63
CA ASP A 82 8.39 8.45 15.37
C ASP A 82 7.07 8.55 14.56
N PRO A 83 6.98 7.86 13.42
CA PRO A 83 5.90 8.07 12.48
C PRO A 83 4.53 7.70 13.09
N GLN A 84 3.51 8.52 12.80
CA GLN A 84 2.14 8.38 13.34
C GLN A 84 1.09 8.26 12.22
N PRO A 85 0.01 7.47 12.38
CA PRO A 85 -0.90 7.05 11.30
C PRO A 85 -1.69 8.13 10.56
N ASN A 86 -1.71 9.37 11.04
CA ASN A 86 -2.40 10.49 10.40
C ASN A 86 -1.59 11.79 10.48
N ASP A 87 -0.27 11.67 10.60
CA ASP A 87 0.63 12.82 10.65
C ASP A 87 1.73 12.67 9.57
N PRO A 88 1.45 13.10 8.33
CA PRO A 88 2.41 12.98 7.22
C PRO A 88 3.75 13.68 7.47
N ASP A 89 3.80 14.69 8.33
CA ASP A 89 5.05 15.41 8.66
C ASP A 89 6.05 14.53 9.44
N THR A 90 5.54 13.43 10.02
CA THR A 90 6.35 12.40 10.69
C THR A 90 6.80 11.30 9.73
N TRP A 91 6.29 11.26 8.49
CA TRP A 91 6.59 10.19 7.53
C TRP A 91 7.82 10.51 6.69
N GLN A 92 8.97 10.01 7.13
CA GLN A 92 10.14 9.92 6.28
C GLN A 92 10.28 8.48 5.78
N HIS A 93 10.17 8.26 4.47
CA HIS A 93 10.37 6.93 3.90
C HIS A 93 11.84 6.51 3.92
N LEU A 94 12.07 5.22 4.04
CA LEU A 94 13.35 4.58 3.79
C LEU A 94 13.39 4.04 2.35
N MET A 95 14.59 4.00 1.78
CA MET A 95 14.83 3.44 0.45
C MET A 95 15.74 2.21 0.55
N PRO A 96 15.55 1.20 -0.32
CA PRO A 96 14.56 1.13 -1.41
C PRO A 96 13.14 0.82 -0.93
N LEU A 97 12.14 1.08 -1.78
CA LEU A 97 10.75 0.68 -1.52
C LEU A 97 10.64 -0.86 -1.40
N ASN A 98 9.83 -1.33 -0.46
CA ASN A 98 9.71 -2.75 -0.16
C ASN A 98 8.88 -3.49 -1.21
N VAL A 99 7.75 -2.91 -1.64
CA VAL A 99 6.84 -3.46 -2.66
C VAL A 99 6.42 -2.35 -3.60
N VAL A 100 6.43 -2.65 -4.90
CA VAL A 100 5.92 -1.79 -5.98
C VAL A 100 5.24 -2.70 -7.01
N VAL A 101 3.91 -2.62 -7.14
CA VAL A 101 3.15 -3.45 -8.08
C VAL A 101 2.14 -2.61 -8.85
N GLN A 102 2.32 -2.52 -10.16
CA GLN A 102 1.35 -1.88 -11.07
C GLN A 102 0.27 -2.86 -11.52
N PHE A 103 -0.98 -2.44 -11.46
CA PHE A 103 -2.15 -3.22 -11.87
C PHE A 103 -3.15 -2.37 -12.64
N HIS A 104 -4.10 -3.04 -13.31
CA HIS A 104 -5.11 -2.45 -14.17
C HIS A 104 -6.36 -3.34 -14.23
N GLY A 105 -7.38 -2.90 -14.96
CA GLY A 105 -8.61 -3.68 -15.18
C GLY A 105 -9.61 -3.59 -14.01
N VAL A 106 -9.46 -2.56 -13.17
CA VAL A 106 -10.32 -2.30 -12.02
C VAL A 106 -10.74 -0.84 -11.98
N THR A 107 -11.88 -0.57 -11.34
CA THR A 107 -12.33 0.78 -11.00
C THR A 107 -11.55 1.32 -9.80
N ARG A 108 -11.62 2.63 -9.56
CA ARG A 108 -10.99 3.26 -8.39
C ARG A 108 -11.46 2.64 -7.07
N ALA A 109 -12.77 2.43 -6.92
CA ALA A 109 -13.33 1.81 -5.72
C ALA A 109 -12.83 0.37 -5.50
N GLN A 110 -12.60 -0.38 -6.58
CA GLN A 110 -12.00 -1.71 -6.50
C GLN A 110 -10.51 -1.65 -6.14
N ALA A 111 -9.76 -0.67 -6.64
CA ALA A 111 -8.37 -0.44 -6.22
C ALA A 111 -8.28 -0.06 -4.72
N GLU A 112 -9.23 0.74 -4.22
CA GLU A 112 -9.36 1.03 -2.78
C GLU A 112 -9.68 -0.24 -1.96
N ALA A 113 -10.58 -1.09 -2.45
CA ALA A 113 -10.89 -2.37 -1.82
C ALA A 113 -9.69 -3.34 -1.83
N LEU A 114 -8.88 -3.32 -2.90
CA LEU A 114 -7.66 -4.12 -2.99
C LEU A 114 -6.65 -3.70 -1.91
N VAL A 115 -6.47 -2.41 -1.66
CA VAL A 115 -5.53 -1.97 -0.61
C VAL A 115 -6.05 -2.30 0.80
N ASP A 116 -7.38 -2.34 1.00
CA ASP A 116 -7.99 -2.83 2.24
C ASP A 116 -7.67 -4.31 2.48
N GLU A 117 -7.85 -5.13 1.45
CA GLU A 117 -7.53 -6.55 1.52
C GLU A 117 -6.02 -6.78 1.70
N ALA A 118 -5.17 -5.98 1.05
CA ALA A 118 -3.73 -6.04 1.24
C ALA A 118 -3.28 -5.65 2.66
N ALA A 119 -3.95 -4.69 3.30
CA ALA A 119 -3.70 -4.35 4.70
C ALA A 119 -4.03 -5.53 5.62
N GLN A 120 -5.16 -6.21 5.35
CA GLN A 120 -5.55 -7.44 6.05
C GLN A 120 -4.49 -8.55 5.86
N TRP A 121 -3.99 -8.75 4.64
CA TRP A 121 -2.91 -9.73 4.39
C TRP A 121 -1.66 -9.49 5.23
N CYS A 122 -1.31 -8.21 5.45
CA CYS A 122 -0.15 -7.84 6.24
C CYS A 122 -0.35 -8.15 7.73
N VAL A 123 -1.46 -7.70 8.32
CA VAL A 123 -1.70 -7.91 9.77
C VAL A 123 -1.95 -9.38 10.11
N ASP A 124 -2.46 -10.16 9.17
CA ASP A 124 -2.63 -11.62 9.29
C ASP A 124 -1.34 -12.41 9.06
N GLY A 125 -0.27 -11.78 8.57
CA GLY A 125 0.98 -12.45 8.21
C GLY A 125 0.88 -13.34 6.96
N ARG A 126 -0.13 -13.14 6.11
CA ARG A 126 -0.27 -13.82 4.82
C ARG A 126 0.73 -13.31 3.78
N ARG A 127 1.13 -12.05 3.90
CA ARG A 127 2.16 -11.42 3.08
C ARG A 127 3.13 -10.66 3.96
N TRP A 128 4.41 -10.80 3.67
CA TRP A 128 5.46 -10.16 4.44
C TRP A 128 5.85 -8.83 3.78
N VAL A 129 5.88 -7.77 4.57
CA VAL A 129 6.23 -6.43 4.08
C VAL A 129 7.73 -6.31 3.77
N GLU A 130 8.59 -7.09 4.44
CA GLU A 130 10.02 -7.08 4.19
C GLU A 130 10.45 -8.06 3.10
N THR A 131 10.69 -7.55 1.90
CA THR A 131 10.90 -8.41 0.73
C THR A 131 12.36 -8.71 0.42
N GLN A 132 13.32 -8.02 1.04
CA GLN A 132 14.74 -8.26 0.81
C GLN A 132 15.23 -9.52 1.52
N ASP A 133 14.71 -9.80 2.71
CA ASP A 133 15.14 -10.93 3.55
C ASP A 133 14.39 -12.23 3.25
N VAL A 134 13.29 -12.16 2.48
CA VAL A 134 12.46 -13.32 2.14
C VAL A 134 12.47 -13.53 0.63
N MET A 135 13.27 -14.51 0.18
CA MET A 135 13.43 -14.82 -1.24
C MET A 135 12.08 -15.15 -1.90
N GLY A 136 11.76 -14.45 -2.99
CA GLY A 136 10.53 -14.63 -3.77
C GLY A 136 9.30 -13.87 -3.25
N GLU A 137 9.41 -13.12 -2.14
CA GLU A 137 8.25 -12.42 -1.57
C GLU A 137 7.75 -11.30 -2.49
N ARG A 138 8.64 -10.63 -3.25
CA ARG A 138 8.23 -9.65 -4.28
C ARG A 138 7.36 -10.29 -5.36
N ASP A 139 7.72 -11.49 -5.81
CA ASP A 139 6.97 -12.21 -6.84
C ASP A 139 5.61 -12.66 -6.31
N ARG A 140 5.54 -13.06 -5.03
CA ARG A 140 4.28 -13.39 -4.35
C ARG A 140 3.37 -12.17 -4.19
N TRP A 141 3.92 -11.02 -3.84
CA TRP A 141 3.17 -9.76 -3.82
C TRP A 141 2.60 -9.44 -5.19
N LYS A 142 3.44 -9.50 -6.23
CA LYS A 142 3.01 -9.26 -7.61
C LYS A 142 1.89 -10.21 -8.03
N ALA A 143 2.06 -11.51 -7.79
CA ALA A 143 1.06 -12.51 -8.13
C ALA A 143 -0.27 -12.32 -7.39
N GLU A 144 -0.22 -12.03 -6.08
CA GLU A 144 -1.43 -11.84 -5.27
C GLU A 144 -2.21 -10.59 -5.69
N VAL A 145 -1.52 -9.47 -5.87
CA VAL A 145 -2.14 -8.21 -6.33
C VAL A 145 -2.77 -8.38 -7.71
N GLN A 146 -2.09 -9.09 -8.63
CA GLN A 146 -2.64 -9.36 -9.96
C GLN A 146 -3.87 -10.29 -9.90
N ALA A 147 -3.82 -11.36 -9.09
CA ALA A 147 -4.93 -12.27 -8.91
C ALA A 147 -6.14 -11.57 -8.30
N GLU A 148 -5.92 -10.73 -7.29
CA GLU A 148 -6.97 -9.98 -6.61
C GLU A 148 -7.59 -8.90 -7.50
N ALA A 149 -6.77 -8.15 -8.25
CA ALA A 149 -7.25 -7.19 -9.24
C ALA A 149 -8.12 -7.88 -10.31
N ALA A 150 -7.69 -9.05 -10.82
CA ALA A 150 -8.46 -9.83 -11.77
C ALA A 150 -9.80 -10.31 -11.18
N ARG A 151 -9.79 -10.81 -9.93
CA ARG A 151 -11.00 -11.25 -9.21
C ARG A 151 -12.00 -10.10 -9.05
N LEU A 152 -11.52 -8.94 -8.62
CA LEU A 152 -12.34 -7.74 -8.43
C LEU A 152 -12.90 -7.24 -9.76
N GLY A 153 -12.08 -7.18 -10.82
CA GLY A 153 -12.50 -6.76 -12.15
C GLY A 153 -13.59 -7.65 -12.75
N GLN A 154 -13.50 -8.98 -12.54
CA GLN A 154 -14.51 -9.94 -13.00
C GLN A 154 -15.85 -9.83 -12.25
N ALA A 155 -15.82 -9.50 -10.96
CA ALA A 155 -17.04 -9.36 -10.15
C ALA A 155 -17.96 -8.21 -10.60
N ALA A 156 -17.46 -7.32 -11.46
CA ALA A 156 -18.22 -6.20 -12.04
C ALA A 156 -18.65 -6.42 -13.50
N ALA A 157 -18.32 -7.56 -14.11
CA ALA A 157 -18.84 -7.90 -15.43
C ALA A 157 -20.32 -8.35 -15.29
N PRO A 158 -21.27 -7.71 -15.98
CA PRO A 158 -22.69 -8.04 -15.90
C PRO A 158 -23.02 -9.44 -16.43
#